data_AF-A0A6G1JUM5-F1
#
_entry.id   AF-A0A6G1JUM5-F1
#
_cell.length_a   1.000
_cell.length_b   1.000
_cell.length_c   1.000
_cell.angle_alpha   90.00
_cell.angle_beta   90.00
_cell.angle_gamma   90.00
#
_symmetry.space_group_name_H-M   'P 1'
#
loop_
_entity.id
_entity.type
_entity.pdbx_description
1 polymer ?
#
loop_
_entity_poly.entity_id
_entity_poly.type
_entity_poly.pdbx_seq_one_letter_code
_entity_poly.pdbx_strand_id
1 'polypeptide(L)'
;MRGTSSNTSFFSFGPGDSFISKSFEGLRYRNLPSALHKLIAGGSVVDVHWAALGPVSESWVLSFTDVNGKGNLGWGVSTPPSLQQILETLTPTQHLRVFLGPMGSKTIEPSFIAWDPTVIRWIGLPPTLESTIQSWLTPSGWKSGAPKTMTWNDRGSCFAKSEFDEVVYRMGSREGMDDDDWPPFQDTVREWDGETGFKWSDVAYLNLDSRNSDQFIAIRTDGTWAGSIDADANEEALEAFALNFFARLKSTRSASSKPKAKPTPQPKSQQRPQQQNTRNNSYRNGSGGANGGTSPPPVGINTIPSAVSQQDYNRWATDTAIMLSQAVIANNAPTSNSETPTQPSKARSRPPKKIQIRSGFSPNRSPSPGGTGQLLTTFPYLPTTSTTCPLPSCLHFKSDPAGLRACKHDIERMLRASGLYNYEWLRQERIRWHPDRFGRLCDESFRERGRRVAEEMFKIVDGLVGEAEEERDG
;
A
#
# COMPACT_ATOMS: atom_id res chain seq x y z
N MET A 1 -28.09 -19.10 -6.27
CA MET A 1 -27.97 -17.65 -6.44
C MET A 1 -26.76 -17.19 -5.64
N ARG A 2 -25.74 -16.57 -6.23
CA ARG A 2 -24.61 -16.02 -5.47
C ARG A 2 -25.05 -14.70 -4.86
N GLY A 3 -25.20 -14.64 -3.53
CA GLY A 3 -25.48 -13.39 -2.83
C GLY A 3 -24.40 -12.36 -3.17
N THR A 4 -24.81 -11.11 -3.41
CA THR A 4 -23.87 -10.00 -3.61
C THR A 4 -23.16 -9.74 -2.29
N SER A 5 -21.92 -10.24 -2.15
CA SER A 5 -21.09 -9.96 -0.96
C SER A 5 -20.95 -8.46 -0.76
N SER A 6 -21.07 -8.02 0.48
CA SER A 6 -20.88 -6.62 0.89
C SER A 6 -19.54 -6.10 0.37
N ASN A 7 -19.57 -4.94 -0.29
CA ASN A 7 -18.39 -4.27 -0.87
C ASN A 7 -17.50 -3.59 0.20
N THR A 8 -17.80 -3.78 1.49
CA THR A 8 -17.06 -3.13 2.56
C THR A 8 -15.73 -3.86 2.78
N SER A 9 -14.62 -3.13 2.63
CA SER A 9 -13.29 -3.60 3.01
C SER A 9 -12.93 -3.04 4.38
N PHE A 10 -12.35 -3.87 5.25
CA PHE A 10 -11.87 -3.47 6.57
C PHE A 10 -10.71 -4.35 7.03
N PHE A 11 -9.91 -3.82 7.94
CA PHE A 11 -8.87 -4.51 8.69
C PHE A 11 -9.07 -4.17 10.17
N SER A 12 -8.88 -5.10 11.10
CA SER A 12 -8.93 -4.82 12.53
C SER A 12 -7.82 -5.60 13.24
N PHE A 13 -7.01 -4.88 14.01
CA PHE A 13 -5.97 -5.43 14.87
C PHE A 13 -6.56 -5.87 16.21
N GLY A 14 -6.05 -6.95 16.78
CA GLY A 14 -6.44 -7.48 18.08
C GLY A 14 -5.27 -8.10 18.85
N PRO A 15 -5.50 -8.56 20.09
CA PRO A 15 -4.45 -9.09 20.95
C PRO A 15 -3.83 -10.39 20.48
N GLY A 16 -2.57 -10.61 20.89
CA GLY A 16 -1.80 -11.81 20.55
C GLY A 16 -1.59 -11.98 19.04
N ASP A 17 -1.21 -10.89 18.36
CA ASP A 17 -1.04 -10.83 16.90
C ASP A 17 -2.28 -11.26 16.11
N SER A 18 -3.47 -11.11 16.72
CA SER A 18 -4.72 -11.42 16.06
C SER A 18 -5.13 -10.31 15.12
N PHE A 19 -5.74 -10.69 14.02
CA PHE A 19 -6.37 -9.76 13.11
C PHE A 19 -7.56 -10.42 12.43
N ILE A 20 -8.47 -9.57 11.96
CA ILE A 20 -9.51 -9.93 11.01
C ILE A 20 -9.55 -8.87 9.92
N SER A 21 -9.63 -9.30 8.67
CA SER A 21 -9.68 -8.41 7.52
C SER A 21 -10.62 -8.98 6.47
N LYS A 22 -11.28 -8.08 5.75
CA LYS A 22 -12.05 -8.39 4.56
C LYS A 22 -11.62 -7.46 3.45
N SER A 23 -11.18 -8.03 2.33
CA SER A 23 -10.92 -7.31 1.08
C SER A 23 -11.82 -7.88 -0.02
N PHE A 24 -11.61 -7.47 -1.27
CA PHE A 24 -12.32 -8.07 -2.41
C PHE A 24 -11.93 -9.54 -2.66
N GLU A 25 -10.82 -10.01 -2.10
CA GLU A 25 -10.41 -11.41 -2.18
C GLU A 25 -11.22 -12.29 -1.21
N GLY A 26 -11.73 -11.72 -0.12
CA GLY A 26 -12.52 -12.42 0.89
C GLY A 26 -12.09 -12.08 2.31
N LEU A 27 -12.56 -12.90 3.25
CA LEU A 27 -12.26 -12.78 4.67
C LEU A 27 -10.94 -13.51 4.99
N ARG A 28 -10.02 -12.84 5.67
CA ARG A 28 -8.77 -13.41 6.21
C ARG A 28 -8.67 -13.08 7.69
N TYR A 29 -8.21 -14.01 8.49
CA TYR A 29 -8.05 -13.80 9.93
C TYR A 29 -6.97 -14.70 10.53
N ARG A 30 -6.47 -14.31 11.70
CA ARG A 30 -5.47 -15.06 12.47
C ARG A 30 -5.71 -14.89 13.96
N ASN A 31 -5.42 -15.94 14.73
CA ASN A 31 -5.43 -15.94 16.20
C ASN A 31 -6.72 -15.36 16.80
N LEU A 32 -7.87 -15.61 16.18
CA LEU A 32 -9.13 -15.03 16.65
C LEU A 32 -9.50 -15.53 18.05
N PRO A 33 -10.20 -14.70 18.84
CA PRO A 33 -10.82 -15.13 20.10
C PRO A 33 -11.65 -16.40 19.91
N SER A 34 -11.64 -17.31 20.89
CA SER A 34 -12.20 -18.67 20.70
C SER A 34 -13.68 -18.63 20.33
N ALA A 35 -14.46 -17.73 20.95
CA ALA A 35 -15.87 -17.55 20.64
C ALA A 35 -16.08 -17.04 19.20
N LEU A 36 -15.31 -16.03 18.77
CA LEU A 36 -15.38 -15.49 17.41
C LEU A 36 -14.94 -16.51 16.36
N HIS A 37 -13.86 -17.24 16.62
CA HIS A 37 -13.38 -18.29 15.73
C HIS A 37 -14.43 -19.39 15.55
N LYS A 38 -15.05 -19.88 16.63
CA LYS A 38 -16.13 -20.88 16.55
C LYS A 38 -17.33 -20.36 15.77
N LEU A 39 -17.69 -19.09 15.92
CA LEU A 39 -18.78 -18.47 15.16
C LEU A 39 -18.50 -18.48 13.66
N ILE A 40 -17.30 -18.07 13.24
CA ILE A 40 -16.91 -18.00 11.83
C ILE A 40 -16.68 -19.42 11.24
N ALA A 41 -15.91 -20.26 11.93
CA ALA A 41 -15.55 -21.59 11.47
C ALA A 41 -16.70 -22.61 11.57
N GLY A 42 -17.71 -22.34 12.40
CA GLY A 42 -18.91 -23.18 12.55
C GLY A 42 -19.83 -23.20 11.32
N GLY A 43 -19.52 -22.41 10.28
CA GLY A 43 -20.25 -22.40 9.01
C GLY A 43 -21.58 -21.65 9.06
N SER A 44 -21.94 -21.06 10.21
CA SER A 44 -23.14 -20.22 10.33
C SER A 44 -22.98 -18.86 9.67
N VAL A 45 -21.74 -18.39 9.45
CA VAL A 45 -21.43 -17.09 8.86
C VAL A 45 -21.18 -17.25 7.35
N VAL A 46 -22.04 -16.66 6.51
CA VAL A 46 -21.91 -16.69 5.04
C VAL A 46 -21.14 -15.48 4.51
N ASP A 47 -21.44 -14.29 5.02
CA ASP A 47 -20.75 -13.06 4.62
C ASP A 47 -20.57 -12.15 5.83
N VAL A 48 -19.39 -11.55 5.96
CA VAL A 48 -19.08 -10.61 7.04
C VAL A 48 -19.18 -9.19 6.51
N HIS A 49 -20.02 -8.36 7.12
CA HIS A 49 -20.21 -6.95 6.73
C HIS A 49 -19.21 -6.03 7.40
N TRP A 50 -18.94 -6.30 8.68
CA TRP A 50 -18.03 -5.53 9.51
C TRP A 50 -17.50 -6.39 10.66
N ALA A 51 -16.25 -6.18 11.05
CA ALA A 51 -15.70 -6.74 12.27
C ALA A 51 -14.79 -5.73 12.98
N ALA A 52 -14.84 -5.73 14.30
CA ALA A 52 -13.96 -4.94 15.16
C ALA A 52 -13.40 -5.84 16.26
N LEU A 53 -12.09 -5.78 16.45
CA LEU A 53 -11.38 -6.38 17.58
C LEU A 53 -10.97 -5.25 18.53
N GLY A 54 -11.21 -5.46 19.81
CA GLY A 54 -10.90 -4.53 20.87
C GLY A 54 -9.55 -4.83 21.53
N PRO A 55 -9.22 -4.11 22.61
CA PRO A 55 -7.91 -4.19 23.23
C PRO A 55 -7.70 -5.46 24.09
N VAL A 56 -8.75 -6.26 24.30
CA VAL A 56 -8.70 -7.51 25.06
C VAL A 56 -9.36 -8.62 24.26
N SER A 57 -8.94 -9.88 24.46
CA SER A 57 -9.26 -10.97 23.53
C SER A 57 -10.76 -11.16 23.32
N GLU A 58 -11.58 -11.16 24.38
CA GLU A 58 -13.03 -11.33 24.23
C GLU A 58 -13.79 -10.01 24.03
N SER A 59 -13.12 -8.94 23.60
CA SER A 59 -13.75 -7.69 23.17
C SER A 59 -13.75 -7.65 21.65
N TRP A 60 -14.88 -7.98 21.03
CA TRP A 60 -15.01 -8.01 19.59
C TRP A 60 -16.48 -7.85 19.18
N VAL A 61 -16.71 -7.33 17.98
CA VAL A 61 -18.05 -7.21 17.38
C VAL A 61 -18.01 -7.70 15.93
N LEU A 62 -19.03 -8.44 15.51
CA LEU A 62 -19.19 -8.98 14.17
C LEU A 62 -20.61 -8.68 13.65
N SER A 63 -20.71 -8.01 12.51
CA SER A 63 -21.95 -7.90 11.72
C SER A 63 -21.84 -8.82 10.51
N PHE A 64 -22.81 -9.71 10.31
CA PHE A 64 -22.72 -10.76 9.30
C PHE A 64 -24.09 -11.20 8.78
N THR A 65 -24.09 -11.93 7.67
CA THR A 65 -25.24 -12.67 7.14
C THR A 65 -25.05 -14.16 7.40
N ASP A 66 -26.11 -14.84 7.86
CA ASP A 66 -26.08 -16.27 8.10
C ASP A 66 -26.44 -17.12 6.88
N VAL A 67 -26.44 -18.45 7.05
CA VAL A 67 -26.83 -19.44 6.03
C VAL A 67 -28.26 -19.28 5.51
N ASN A 68 -29.14 -18.63 6.27
CA ASN A 68 -30.52 -18.35 5.90
C ASN A 68 -30.66 -16.99 5.20
N GLY A 69 -29.56 -16.27 4.97
CA GLY A 69 -29.57 -14.93 4.41
C GLY A 69 -30.01 -13.85 5.40
N LYS A 70 -30.17 -14.18 6.69
CA LYS A 70 -30.58 -13.23 7.72
C LYS A 70 -29.36 -12.45 8.23
N GLY A 71 -29.51 -11.14 8.40
CA GLY A 71 -28.53 -10.31 9.08
C GLY A 71 -28.48 -10.62 10.58
N ASN A 72 -27.29 -10.75 11.14
CA ASN A 72 -27.05 -11.05 12.55
C ASN A 72 -25.93 -10.18 13.11
N LEU A 73 -25.96 -10.00 14.43
CA LEU A 73 -24.91 -9.37 15.21
C LEU A 73 -24.37 -10.40 16.21
N GLY A 74 -23.05 -10.43 16.38
CA GLY A 74 -22.38 -11.20 17.43
C GLY A 74 -21.33 -10.33 18.11
N TRP A 75 -21.10 -10.54 19.40
CA TRP A 75 -20.07 -9.83 20.15
C TRP A 75 -19.48 -10.69 21.27
N GLY A 76 -18.28 -10.33 21.70
CA GLY A 76 -17.57 -11.01 22.78
C GLY A 76 -18.00 -10.52 24.16
N VAL A 77 -17.76 -11.35 25.19
CA VAL A 77 -18.18 -11.07 26.58
C VAL A 77 -17.47 -9.87 27.22
N SER A 78 -16.33 -9.44 26.68
CA SER A 78 -15.57 -8.26 27.11
C SER A 78 -15.80 -7.04 26.20
N THR A 79 -16.84 -7.06 25.36
CA THR A 79 -17.32 -5.85 24.66
C THR A 79 -17.80 -4.84 25.71
N PRO A 80 -17.56 -3.52 25.56
CA PRO A 80 -18.01 -2.53 26.55
C PRO A 80 -19.50 -2.71 26.90
N PRO A 81 -19.89 -2.79 28.18
CA PRO A 81 -21.29 -3.02 28.59
C PRO A 81 -22.28 -2.05 27.95
N SER A 82 -21.92 -0.77 27.87
CA SER A 82 -22.72 0.25 27.20
C SER A 82 -22.93 -0.06 25.71
N LEU A 83 -21.93 -0.61 25.03
CA LEU A 83 -22.05 -1.05 23.64
C LEU A 83 -22.88 -2.33 23.52
N GLN A 84 -22.79 -3.28 24.45
CA GLN A 84 -23.63 -4.48 24.46
C GLN A 84 -25.13 -4.11 24.50
N GLN A 85 -25.51 -3.19 25.39
CA GLN A 85 -26.89 -2.69 25.48
C GLN A 85 -27.38 -2.07 24.16
N ILE A 86 -26.50 -1.33 23.47
CA ILE A 86 -26.84 -0.78 22.15
C ILE A 86 -27.06 -1.92 21.16
N LEU A 87 -26.11 -2.85 21.05
CA LEU A 87 -26.18 -3.97 20.09
C LEU A 87 -27.39 -4.89 20.30
N GLU A 88 -27.84 -5.09 21.53
CA GLU A 88 -29.05 -5.87 21.85
C GLU A 88 -30.34 -5.23 21.32
N THR A 89 -30.38 -3.90 21.24
CA THR A 89 -31.57 -3.16 20.76
C THR A 89 -31.55 -2.91 19.26
N LEU A 90 -30.41 -3.08 18.59
CA LEU A 90 -30.26 -2.78 17.17
C LEU A 90 -30.82 -3.88 16.28
N THR A 91 -31.48 -3.45 15.21
CA THR A 91 -31.80 -4.35 14.10
C THR A 91 -30.53 -4.60 13.29
N PRO A 92 -30.10 -5.87 13.09
CA PRO A 92 -28.89 -6.16 12.33
C PRO A 92 -28.90 -5.54 10.93
N THR A 93 -27.83 -4.83 10.59
CA THR A 93 -27.67 -4.16 9.29
C THR A 93 -26.23 -4.27 8.80
N GLN A 94 -26.07 -4.37 7.48
CA GLN A 94 -24.76 -4.36 6.80
C GLN A 94 -24.04 -3.00 6.91
N HIS A 95 -24.77 -1.95 7.30
CA HIS A 95 -24.27 -0.59 7.42
C HIS A 95 -23.75 -0.26 8.83
N LEU A 96 -23.89 -1.18 9.79
CA LEU A 96 -23.32 -0.99 11.13
C LEU A 96 -21.80 -0.89 11.02
N ARG A 97 -21.26 0.13 11.68
CA ARG A 97 -19.82 0.34 11.86
C ARG A 97 -19.55 0.48 13.34
N VAL A 98 -18.53 -0.24 13.80
CA VAL A 98 -18.09 -0.24 15.19
C VAL A 98 -16.58 -0.16 15.21
N PHE A 99 -16.04 0.72 16.05
CA PHE A 99 -14.61 0.78 16.32
C PHE A 99 -14.41 0.69 17.82
N LEU A 100 -13.50 -0.21 18.22
CA LEU A 100 -13.12 -0.45 19.61
C LEU A 100 -11.74 0.15 19.82
N GLY A 101 -11.69 1.16 20.68
CA GLY A 101 -10.46 1.88 21.00
C GLY A 101 -9.70 1.26 22.18
N PRO A 102 -8.67 1.95 22.69
CA PRO A 102 -7.89 1.51 23.84
C PRO A 102 -8.72 1.38 25.12
N MET A 103 -8.14 0.67 26.07
CA MET A 103 -8.53 0.76 27.48
C MET A 103 -8.31 2.21 27.94
N GLY A 104 -9.36 2.88 28.40
CA GLY A 104 -9.20 4.26 28.84
C GLY A 104 -8.36 4.34 30.11
N SER A 105 -7.38 5.26 30.15
CA SER A 105 -6.53 5.48 31.32
C SER A 105 -7.31 5.99 32.54
N LYS A 106 -8.50 6.58 32.31
CA LYS A 106 -9.36 7.19 33.32
C LYS A 106 -10.80 6.63 33.33
N THR A 107 -11.17 5.79 32.36
CA THR A 107 -12.53 5.26 32.24
C THR A 107 -12.58 3.81 32.68
N ILE A 108 -13.71 3.41 33.27
CA ILE A 108 -13.94 2.01 33.70
C ILE A 108 -14.14 1.09 32.49
N GLU A 109 -14.60 1.64 31.36
CA GLU A 109 -14.90 0.90 30.14
C GLU A 109 -13.92 1.26 29.00
N PRO A 110 -13.60 0.30 28.10
CA PRO A 110 -12.88 0.58 26.87
C PRO A 110 -13.65 1.59 26.00
N SER A 111 -12.90 2.45 25.31
CA SER A 111 -13.50 3.44 24.41
C SER A 111 -14.11 2.78 23.17
N PHE A 112 -15.21 3.33 22.66
CA PHE A 112 -15.82 2.86 21.43
C PHE A 112 -16.59 3.96 20.72
N ILE A 113 -16.87 3.70 19.44
CA ILE A 113 -17.96 4.35 18.71
C ILE A 113 -18.69 3.31 17.87
N ALA A 114 -20.00 3.46 17.75
CA ALA A 114 -20.85 2.66 16.90
C ALA A 114 -21.85 3.56 16.18
N TRP A 115 -22.04 3.32 14.89
CA TRP A 115 -23.07 4.01 14.12
C TRP A 115 -23.64 3.13 13.01
N ASP A 116 -24.87 3.44 12.63
CA ASP A 116 -25.53 2.99 11.41
C ASP A 116 -26.39 4.15 10.86
N PRO A 117 -27.24 3.96 9.84
CA PRO A 117 -28.08 5.05 9.31
C PRO A 117 -29.09 5.66 10.30
N THR A 118 -29.35 5.01 11.44
CA THR A 118 -30.39 5.38 12.41
C THR A 118 -29.84 5.75 13.78
N VAL A 119 -28.65 5.26 14.14
CA VAL A 119 -28.03 5.49 15.45
C VAL A 119 -26.58 5.94 15.34
N ILE A 120 -26.13 6.74 16.31
CA ILE A 120 -24.72 6.98 16.61
C ILE A 120 -24.54 7.05 18.13
N ARG A 121 -23.55 6.33 18.68
CA ARG A 121 -23.18 6.35 20.09
C ARG A 121 -21.67 6.17 20.23
N TRP A 122 -21.06 6.84 21.19
CA TRP A 122 -19.64 6.67 21.52
C TRP A 122 -19.41 6.87 23.02
N ILE A 123 -18.31 6.33 23.52
CA ILE A 123 -17.81 6.54 24.89
C ILE A 123 -16.29 6.63 24.84
N GLY A 124 -15.73 7.55 25.63
CA GLY A 124 -14.30 7.60 25.92
C GLY A 124 -13.42 7.95 24.71
N LEU A 125 -13.95 8.67 23.72
CA LEU A 125 -13.12 9.15 22.60
C LEU A 125 -12.10 10.20 23.08
N PRO A 126 -10.92 10.29 22.45
CA PRO A 126 -10.01 11.40 22.69
C PRO A 126 -10.73 12.75 22.48
N PRO A 127 -10.51 13.78 23.32
CA PRO A 127 -11.28 15.02 23.27
C PRO A 127 -11.33 15.69 21.89
N THR A 128 -10.24 15.64 21.13
CA THR A 128 -10.21 16.18 19.76
C THR A 128 -10.97 15.35 18.76
N LEU A 129 -10.95 14.03 18.91
CA LEU A 129 -11.74 13.16 18.06
C LEU A 129 -13.23 13.35 18.36
N GLU A 130 -13.60 13.41 19.64
CA GLU A 130 -14.97 13.71 20.07
C GLU A 130 -15.47 15.05 19.55
N SER A 131 -14.70 16.13 19.75
CA SER A 131 -15.05 17.45 19.24
C SER A 131 -15.22 17.45 17.72
N THR A 132 -14.40 16.67 17.00
CA THR A 132 -14.54 16.53 15.55
C THR A 132 -15.83 15.81 15.17
N ILE A 133 -16.14 14.67 15.79
CA ILE A 133 -17.39 13.94 15.55
C ILE A 133 -18.60 14.81 15.86
N GLN A 134 -18.57 15.57 16.96
CA GLN A 134 -19.63 16.53 17.28
C GLN A 134 -19.78 17.62 16.21
N SER A 135 -18.67 18.12 15.65
CA SER A 135 -18.69 19.12 14.57
C SER A 135 -19.27 18.59 13.25
N TRP A 136 -19.21 17.27 13.04
CA TRP A 136 -19.80 16.56 11.91
C TRP A 136 -21.28 16.24 12.08
N LEU A 137 -21.86 16.54 13.25
CA LEU A 137 -23.26 16.28 13.55
C LEU A 137 -24.08 17.58 13.54
N THR A 138 -25.35 17.41 13.21
CA THR A 138 -26.43 18.37 13.40
C THR A 138 -27.56 17.69 14.19
N PRO A 139 -28.54 18.43 14.71
CA PRO A 139 -29.74 17.82 15.29
C PRO A 139 -30.49 16.86 14.34
N SER A 140 -30.30 17.01 13.02
CA SER A 140 -30.96 16.20 11.99
C SER A 140 -30.11 15.05 11.43
N GLY A 141 -28.89 14.85 11.95
CA GLY A 141 -27.96 13.82 11.47
C GLY A 141 -26.61 14.39 11.01
N TRP A 142 -25.93 13.70 10.12
CA TRP A 142 -24.57 14.04 9.69
C TRP A 142 -24.50 15.30 8.82
N LYS A 143 -23.81 16.34 9.29
CA LYS A 143 -23.42 17.53 8.54
C LYS A 143 -22.38 17.20 7.45
N SER A 144 -21.36 16.46 7.85
CA SER A 144 -20.18 16.17 7.02
C SER A 144 -20.20 14.74 6.44
N GLY A 145 -21.37 14.10 6.49
CA GLY A 145 -21.54 12.67 6.23
C GLY A 145 -21.02 11.79 7.36
N ALA A 146 -21.38 10.51 7.36
CA ALA A 146 -20.91 9.59 8.40
C ALA A 146 -19.40 9.36 8.29
N PRO A 147 -18.70 8.97 9.36
CA PRO A 147 -17.31 8.56 9.25
C PRO A 147 -17.20 7.39 8.27
N LYS A 148 -16.28 7.49 7.31
CA LYS A 148 -15.89 6.37 6.43
C LYS A 148 -14.92 5.44 7.16
N THR A 149 -13.94 6.04 7.85
CA THR A 149 -12.98 5.35 8.69
C THR A 149 -12.67 6.22 9.90
N MET A 150 -12.41 5.57 11.04
CA MET A 150 -11.96 6.24 12.23
C MET A 150 -11.11 5.29 13.07
N THR A 151 -10.06 5.79 13.70
CA THR A 151 -9.17 4.96 14.51
C THR A 151 -8.40 5.83 15.48
N TRP A 152 -8.09 5.29 16.66
CA TRP A 152 -7.35 5.99 17.70
C TRP A 152 -6.66 5.00 18.63
N ASN A 153 -5.64 5.47 19.35
CA ASN A 153 -4.89 4.68 20.32
C ASN A 153 -4.89 5.30 21.71
N ASP A 154 -4.28 4.60 22.67
CA ASP A 154 -4.13 5.01 24.06
C ASP A 154 -3.24 6.24 24.26
N ARG A 155 -2.42 6.57 23.26
CA ARG A 155 -1.56 7.76 23.23
C ARG A 155 -2.25 9.01 22.66
N GLY A 156 -3.55 8.93 22.38
CA GLY A 156 -4.34 10.05 21.86
C GLY A 156 -4.06 10.39 20.40
N SER A 157 -3.31 9.53 19.70
CA SER A 157 -3.21 9.63 18.25
C SER A 157 -4.54 9.22 17.65
N CYS A 158 -4.99 9.93 16.62
CA CYS A 158 -6.24 9.59 15.96
C CYS A 158 -6.22 9.96 14.48
N PHE A 159 -7.10 9.29 13.75
CA PHE A 159 -7.44 9.61 12.37
C PHE A 159 -8.94 9.41 12.20
N ALA A 160 -9.62 10.36 11.56
CA ALA A 160 -10.98 10.16 11.08
C ALA A 160 -11.16 10.84 9.73
N LYS A 161 -11.94 10.18 8.87
CA LYS A 161 -12.34 10.71 7.58
C LYS A 161 -13.84 10.56 7.40
N SER A 162 -14.53 11.63 7.03
CA SER A 162 -15.97 11.63 6.78
C SER A 162 -16.31 11.18 5.35
N GLU A 163 -17.59 10.93 5.09
CA GLU A 163 -18.10 10.62 3.76
C GLU A 163 -17.91 11.78 2.76
N PHE A 164 -17.87 13.02 3.23
CA PHE A 164 -17.58 14.20 2.41
C PHE A 164 -16.09 14.57 2.41
N ASP A 165 -15.23 13.61 2.74
CA ASP A 165 -13.77 13.72 2.70
C ASP A 165 -13.20 14.83 3.61
N GLU A 166 -13.92 15.21 4.67
CA GLU A 166 -13.35 15.96 5.77
C GLU A 166 -12.43 15.03 6.57
N VAL A 167 -11.19 15.48 6.81
CA VAL A 167 -10.18 14.68 7.50
C VAL A 167 -9.71 15.41 8.75
N VAL A 168 -9.63 14.65 9.85
CA VAL A 168 -8.88 15.03 11.04
C VAL A 168 -7.84 13.96 11.31
N TYR A 169 -6.64 14.38 11.64
CA TYR A 169 -5.63 13.50 12.20
C TYR A 169 -4.85 14.23 13.28
N ARG A 170 -4.34 13.47 14.23
CA ARG A 170 -3.47 13.95 15.28
C ARG A 170 -2.42 12.89 15.57
N MET A 171 -1.18 13.35 15.59
CA MET A 171 -0.07 12.58 16.16
C MET A 171 -0.21 12.70 17.67
N GLY A 172 -0.37 11.57 18.35
CA GLY A 172 -0.46 11.55 19.79
C GLY A 172 0.83 12.09 20.40
N SER A 173 0.70 12.90 21.44
CA SER A 173 1.81 13.40 22.25
C SER A 173 1.56 12.91 23.67
N ARG A 174 2.50 12.19 24.25
CA ARG A 174 2.43 11.90 25.69
C ARG A 174 2.86 13.16 26.44
N GLU A 175 2.01 13.67 27.32
CA GLU A 175 2.38 14.80 28.19
C GLU A 175 3.71 14.50 28.90
N GLY A 176 4.76 15.26 28.57
CA GLY A 176 6.07 15.17 29.21
C GLY A 176 7.07 14.16 28.61
N MET A 177 6.84 13.62 27.42
CA MET A 177 7.87 12.86 26.67
C MET A 177 8.01 13.42 25.25
N ASP A 178 9.27 13.54 24.79
CA ASP A 178 9.63 14.00 23.45
C ASP A 178 8.99 13.12 22.35
N ASP A 179 8.84 13.74 21.17
CA ASP A 179 7.96 13.42 20.03
C ASP A 179 8.05 11.99 19.39
N ASP A 180 8.70 10.98 19.97
CA ASP A 180 9.04 9.72 19.29
C ASP A 180 8.15 8.50 19.64
N ASP A 181 6.91 8.74 20.07
CA ASP A 181 6.04 7.65 20.57
C ASP A 181 5.35 6.81 19.47
N TRP A 182 5.53 7.12 18.17
CA TRP A 182 5.01 6.31 17.07
C TRP A 182 5.87 6.37 15.79
N PRO A 183 7.13 5.89 15.82
CA PRO A 183 8.07 6.15 14.74
C PRO A 183 7.58 5.69 13.35
N PRO A 184 7.02 4.47 13.17
CA PRO A 184 6.60 4.00 11.84
C PRO A 184 5.47 4.82 11.21
N PHE A 185 4.46 5.21 12.01
CA PHE A 185 3.34 6.00 11.52
C PHE A 185 3.74 7.47 11.33
N GLN A 186 4.52 8.04 12.25
CA GLN A 186 5.08 9.39 12.10
C GLN A 186 5.97 9.53 10.87
N ASP A 187 6.81 8.53 10.59
CA ASP A 187 7.62 8.51 9.38
C ASP A 187 6.74 8.51 8.14
N THR A 188 5.61 7.78 8.16
CA THR A 188 4.65 7.75 7.05
C THR A 188 3.95 9.10 6.87
N VAL A 189 3.53 9.72 7.98
CA VAL A 189 2.91 11.06 7.99
C VAL A 189 3.89 12.10 7.45
N ARG A 190 5.13 12.15 7.98
CA ARG A 190 6.19 13.07 7.51
C ARG A 190 6.51 12.86 6.03
N GLU A 191 6.57 11.61 5.60
CA GLU A 191 6.84 11.25 4.21
C GLU A 191 5.72 11.73 3.28
N TRP A 192 4.46 11.47 3.62
CA TRP A 192 3.32 11.89 2.81
C TRP A 192 3.09 13.40 2.86
N ASP A 193 3.22 14.05 4.02
CA ASP A 193 3.14 15.51 4.12
C ASP A 193 4.27 16.21 3.33
N GLY A 194 5.41 15.54 3.15
CA GLY A 194 6.50 16.01 2.29
C GLY A 194 6.30 15.74 0.79
N GLU A 195 5.27 15.00 0.39
CA GLU A 195 4.97 14.76 -1.02
C GLU A 195 4.19 15.93 -1.63
N THR A 196 4.73 16.51 -2.70
CA THR A 196 4.10 17.64 -3.37
C THR A 196 2.73 17.26 -3.92
N GLY A 197 1.70 17.99 -3.49
CA GLY A 197 0.33 17.77 -3.93
C GLY A 197 -0.43 16.67 -3.20
N PHE A 198 0.20 15.98 -2.24
CA PHE A 198 -0.51 15.05 -1.36
C PHE A 198 -1.58 15.78 -0.55
N LYS A 199 -2.76 15.14 -0.43
CA LYS A 199 -3.81 15.57 0.48
C LYS A 199 -4.24 14.40 1.34
N TRP A 200 -4.51 14.66 2.61
CA TRP A 200 -5.08 13.65 3.50
C TRP A 200 -6.46 13.14 3.04
N SER A 201 -7.18 13.92 2.24
CA SER A 201 -8.39 13.48 1.54
C SER A 201 -8.13 12.33 0.56
N ASP A 202 -6.90 12.13 0.11
CA ASP A 202 -6.49 11.05 -0.79
C ASP A 202 -6.28 9.72 -0.05
N VAL A 203 -6.27 9.73 1.29
CA VAL A 203 -6.24 8.50 2.10
C VAL A 203 -7.60 7.83 2.01
N ALA A 204 -7.65 6.63 1.44
CA ALA A 204 -8.88 5.86 1.28
C ALA A 204 -9.20 5.02 2.51
N TYR A 205 -8.17 4.51 3.20
CA TYR A 205 -8.32 3.68 4.38
C TYR A 205 -7.15 3.90 5.32
N LEU A 206 -7.43 3.94 6.62
CA LEU A 206 -6.40 3.98 7.66
C LEU A 206 -6.95 3.30 8.90
N ASN A 207 -6.19 2.35 9.43
CA ASN A 207 -6.45 1.77 10.74
C ASN A 207 -5.16 1.66 11.55
N LEU A 208 -5.26 1.99 12.83
CA LEU A 208 -4.21 1.91 13.83
C LEU A 208 -4.54 0.77 14.80
N ASP A 209 -3.54 0.06 15.32
CA ASP A 209 -3.77 -0.79 16.50
C ASP A 209 -3.99 0.10 17.71
N SER A 210 -5.09 -0.13 18.44
CA SER A 210 -5.46 0.66 19.61
C SER A 210 -4.50 0.48 20.79
N ARG A 211 -3.64 -0.55 20.77
CA ARG A 211 -2.70 -0.89 21.85
C ARG A 211 -1.24 -0.79 21.44
N ASN A 212 -0.96 -1.01 20.17
CA ASN A 212 0.40 -1.07 19.68
C ASN A 212 0.67 0.11 18.76
N SER A 213 1.39 1.09 19.29
CA SER A 213 1.86 2.26 18.56
C SER A 213 2.99 1.92 17.57
N ASP A 214 3.07 0.71 17.05
CA ASP A 214 3.90 0.39 15.91
C ASP A 214 3.12 -0.35 14.84
N GLN A 215 1.84 -0.65 15.09
CA GLN A 215 1.00 -1.38 14.15
C GLN A 215 -0.03 -0.46 13.52
N PHE A 216 0.00 -0.37 12.20
CA PHE A 216 -0.99 0.39 11.44
C PHE A 216 -1.02 -0.08 9.98
N ILE A 217 -2.06 0.35 9.28
CA ILE A 217 -2.15 0.27 7.83
C ILE A 217 -2.83 1.53 7.31
N ALA A 218 -2.26 2.12 6.26
CA ALA A 218 -2.80 3.28 5.57
C ALA A 218 -2.72 3.03 4.04
N ILE A 219 -3.83 3.27 3.33
CA ILE A 219 -3.98 3.03 1.89
C ILE A 219 -4.53 4.30 1.26
N ARG A 220 -3.87 4.80 0.23
CA ARG A 220 -4.28 5.94 -0.59
C ARG A 220 -5.17 5.50 -1.76
N THR A 221 -5.93 6.44 -2.29
CA THR A 221 -6.82 6.25 -3.45
C THR A 221 -6.08 5.82 -4.72
N ASP A 222 -4.80 6.16 -4.86
CA ASP A 222 -3.93 5.73 -5.96
C ASP A 222 -3.37 4.29 -5.79
N GLY A 223 -3.66 3.63 -4.66
CA GLY A 223 -3.17 2.29 -4.33
C GLY A 223 -1.81 2.27 -3.65
N THR A 224 -1.17 3.41 -3.43
CA THR A 224 0.00 3.52 -2.55
C THR A 224 -0.43 3.20 -1.12
N TRP A 225 0.37 2.44 -0.40
CA TRP A 225 0.07 2.10 0.98
C TRP A 225 1.33 2.06 1.85
N ALA A 226 1.12 2.14 3.15
CA ALA A 226 2.14 1.98 4.17
C ALA A 226 1.53 1.17 5.31
N GLY A 227 2.32 0.33 5.94
CA GLY A 227 1.89 -0.40 7.11
C GLY A 227 3.06 -0.87 7.95
N SER A 228 2.76 -1.30 9.16
CA SER A 228 3.74 -1.86 10.09
C SER A 228 3.02 -2.86 10.98
N ILE A 229 3.67 -3.97 11.30
CA ILE A 229 3.14 -5.02 12.19
C ILE A 229 4.30 -5.78 12.85
N ASP A 230 4.19 -6.13 14.13
CA ASP A 230 5.31 -6.62 14.97
C ASP A 230 5.83 -8.03 14.66
N ALA A 231 5.37 -8.68 13.60
CA ALA A 231 5.81 -10.02 13.24
C ALA A 231 5.88 -10.19 11.73
N ASP A 232 6.99 -10.77 11.24
CA ASP A 232 7.16 -11.14 9.82
C ASP A 232 5.97 -11.99 9.32
N ALA A 233 5.31 -12.72 10.21
CA ALA A 233 4.20 -13.61 9.86
C ALA A 233 2.86 -12.88 9.55
N ASN A 234 2.73 -11.59 9.84
CA ASN A 234 1.52 -10.81 9.53
C ASN A 234 1.75 -9.73 8.45
N GLU A 235 3.00 -9.54 8.01
CA GLU A 235 3.34 -8.65 6.89
C GLU A 235 2.57 -9.04 5.62
N GLU A 236 2.50 -10.35 5.32
CA GLU A 236 1.74 -10.88 4.19
C GLU A 236 0.25 -10.54 4.29
N ALA A 237 -0.32 -10.46 5.50
CA ALA A 237 -1.72 -10.11 5.69
C ALA A 237 -2.00 -8.63 5.39
N LEU A 238 -1.11 -7.73 5.80
CA LEU A 238 -1.21 -6.30 5.46
C LEU A 238 -1.05 -6.08 3.96
N GLU A 239 -0.04 -6.70 3.36
CA GLU A 239 0.22 -6.60 1.93
C GLU A 239 -0.94 -7.16 1.12
N ALA A 240 -1.40 -8.38 1.42
CA ALA A 240 -2.53 -8.98 0.72
C ALA A 240 -3.81 -8.15 0.88
N PHE A 241 -4.07 -7.58 2.05
CA PHE A 241 -5.19 -6.67 2.23
C PHE A 241 -5.05 -5.42 1.36
N ALA A 242 -3.89 -4.75 1.39
CA ALA A 242 -3.66 -3.52 0.64
C ALA A 242 -3.77 -3.72 -0.88
N LEU A 243 -3.15 -4.78 -1.42
CA LEU A 243 -3.20 -5.11 -2.85
C LEU A 243 -4.61 -5.44 -3.32
N ASN A 244 -5.44 -6.02 -2.45
CA ASN A 244 -6.82 -6.40 -2.78
C ASN A 244 -7.87 -5.38 -2.33
N PHE A 245 -7.47 -4.24 -1.75
CA PHE A 245 -8.40 -3.22 -1.25
C PHE A 245 -9.25 -2.60 -2.37
N PHE A 246 -8.69 -2.46 -3.58
CA PHE A 246 -9.38 -1.87 -4.74
C PHE A 246 -9.67 -2.85 -5.89
N ALA A 247 -9.44 -4.17 -5.72
CA ALA A 247 -9.43 -5.12 -6.85
C ALA A 247 -10.69 -5.09 -7.74
N ARG A 248 -11.88 -4.79 -7.19
CA ARG A 248 -13.11 -4.64 -8.00
C ARG A 248 -13.16 -3.39 -8.88
N LEU A 249 -12.47 -2.30 -8.53
CA LEU A 249 -12.51 -1.05 -9.30
C LEU A 249 -11.83 -1.18 -10.67
N LYS A 250 -10.89 -2.12 -10.84
CA LYS A 250 -10.14 -2.29 -12.09
C LYS A 250 -10.86 -3.11 -13.17
N SER A 251 -11.93 -3.84 -12.84
CA SER A 251 -12.45 -4.91 -13.71
C SER A 251 -13.51 -4.52 -14.75
N THR A 252 -14.04 -3.30 -14.79
CA THR A 252 -15.21 -2.99 -15.64
C THR A 252 -14.92 -2.19 -16.91
N ARG A 253 -13.69 -1.75 -17.16
CA ARG A 253 -13.39 -0.89 -18.33
C ARG A 253 -13.04 -1.62 -19.64
N SER A 254 -12.78 -2.93 -19.64
CA SER A 254 -12.30 -3.63 -20.86
C SER A 254 -13.32 -4.49 -21.61
N ALA A 255 -14.57 -4.64 -21.13
CA ALA A 255 -15.53 -5.58 -21.74
C ALA A 255 -16.42 -4.99 -22.86
N SER A 256 -16.25 -3.73 -23.26
CA SER A 256 -17.09 -3.07 -24.29
C SER A 256 -16.28 -2.63 -25.53
N SER A 257 -15.60 -3.57 -26.19
CA SER A 257 -15.21 -3.40 -27.60
C SER A 257 -15.43 -4.71 -28.37
N LYS A 258 -16.70 -5.14 -28.46
CA LYS A 258 -17.09 -6.03 -29.57
C LYS A 258 -17.15 -5.20 -30.86
N PRO A 259 -16.36 -5.51 -31.90
CA PRO A 259 -16.52 -4.87 -33.20
C PRO A 259 -17.89 -5.25 -33.76
N LYS A 260 -18.76 -4.24 -33.97
CA LYS A 260 -20.02 -4.41 -34.70
C LYS A 260 -19.69 -4.94 -36.10
N ALA A 261 -20.33 -6.05 -36.46
CA ALA A 261 -20.29 -6.64 -37.78
C ALA A 261 -20.77 -5.63 -38.85
N LYS A 262 -20.08 -5.64 -40.00
CA LYS A 262 -20.41 -4.89 -41.22
C LYS A 262 -21.85 -5.15 -41.67
N PRO A 263 -22.64 -4.11 -42.00
CA PRO A 263 -23.82 -4.26 -42.83
C PRO A 263 -23.47 -4.28 -44.32
N THR A 264 -24.12 -5.20 -45.04
CA THR A 264 -24.11 -5.40 -46.50
C THR A 264 -24.65 -4.17 -47.26
N PRO A 265 -24.07 -3.76 -48.41
CA PRO A 265 -24.57 -2.62 -49.19
C PRO A 265 -25.53 -3.03 -50.31
N GLN A 266 -26.60 -2.26 -50.49
CA GLN A 266 -27.46 -2.23 -51.70
C GLN A 266 -27.84 -0.75 -52.01
N PRO A 267 -28.35 -0.41 -53.23
CA PRO A 267 -27.55 0.35 -54.18
C PRO A 267 -28.02 1.79 -54.44
N LYS A 268 -27.03 2.60 -54.86
CA LYS A 268 -27.00 3.81 -55.71
C LYS A 268 -28.33 4.52 -56.01
N SER A 269 -28.37 5.81 -55.65
CA SER A 269 -28.94 6.88 -56.48
C SER A 269 -27.98 8.07 -56.58
N GLN A 270 -27.83 8.56 -57.81
CA GLN A 270 -27.06 9.74 -58.26
C GLN A 270 -27.75 11.02 -57.75
N GLN A 271 -27.06 12.12 -57.40
CA GLN A 271 -26.61 13.18 -58.32
C GLN A 271 -25.69 14.23 -57.60
N ARG A 272 -24.48 14.43 -58.13
CA ARG A 272 -23.76 15.66 -58.60
C ARG A 272 -24.21 17.11 -58.15
N PRO A 273 -23.40 18.19 -58.36
CA PRO A 273 -22.11 18.57 -57.75
C PRO A 273 -21.95 20.10 -57.41
N GLN A 274 -21.19 20.52 -56.39
CA GLN A 274 -20.60 21.89 -56.30
C GLN A 274 -19.28 21.81 -55.49
N GLN A 275 -18.09 21.96 -56.09
CA GLN A 275 -17.34 23.22 -56.32
C GLN A 275 -17.27 24.16 -55.10
N GLN A 276 -16.11 24.25 -54.43
CA GLN A 276 -15.23 25.45 -54.43
C GLN A 276 -14.10 25.41 -53.38
N ASN A 277 -12.93 25.84 -53.85
CA ASN A 277 -11.92 26.70 -53.21
C ASN A 277 -11.08 26.25 -52.00
N THR A 278 -9.82 25.91 -52.34
CA THR A 278 -8.57 26.58 -51.94
C THR A 278 -8.49 27.35 -50.61
N ARG A 279 -7.47 27.03 -49.79
CA ARG A 279 -6.31 27.92 -49.60
C ARG A 279 -5.15 27.26 -48.85
N ASN A 280 -3.97 27.46 -49.44
CA ASN A 280 -2.64 27.28 -48.88
C ASN A 280 -2.41 28.18 -47.65
N ASN A 281 -1.51 27.77 -46.77
CA ASN A 281 -0.50 28.70 -46.26
C ASN A 281 0.79 27.97 -45.86
N SER A 282 1.78 28.17 -46.70
CA SER A 282 3.21 27.95 -46.48
C SER A 282 3.79 29.11 -45.68
N TYR A 283 4.59 28.82 -44.66
CA TYR A 283 5.60 29.76 -44.16
C TYR A 283 6.98 29.11 -44.25
N ARG A 284 7.86 29.84 -44.94
CA ARG A 284 9.28 29.58 -45.18
C ARG A 284 10.03 30.85 -44.78
N ASN A 285 10.95 30.76 -43.83
CA ASN A 285 12.17 31.56 -43.62
C ASN A 285 12.64 31.31 -42.17
N GLY A 286 13.91 31.15 -41.85
CA GLY A 286 15.12 31.40 -42.61
C GLY A 286 16.32 30.70 -41.99
N SER A 287 17.35 30.64 -42.82
CA SER A 287 18.69 30.11 -42.66
C SER A 287 19.58 30.93 -41.71
N GLY A 288 20.48 30.25 -40.99
CA GLY A 288 21.76 30.84 -40.57
C GLY A 288 22.44 30.10 -39.42
N GLY A 289 23.64 29.56 -39.65
CA GLY A 289 24.60 29.27 -38.57
C GLY A 289 25.10 27.84 -38.49
N ALA A 290 26.12 27.52 -39.28
CA ALA A 290 26.91 26.30 -39.17
C ALA A 290 27.89 26.37 -37.98
N ASN A 291 27.89 25.34 -37.13
CA ASN A 291 29.08 24.77 -36.48
C ASN A 291 28.71 23.39 -35.92
N GLY A 292 28.96 22.37 -36.74
CA GLY A 292 28.56 20.99 -36.50
C GLY A 292 29.48 20.28 -35.50
N GLY A 293 29.06 20.23 -34.24
CA GLY A 293 29.23 19.04 -33.41
C GLY A 293 27.88 18.33 -33.36
N THR A 294 27.72 17.24 -34.11
CA THR A 294 26.50 16.43 -34.11
C THR A 294 26.39 15.67 -32.79
N SER A 295 25.96 16.35 -31.73
CA SER A 295 25.34 15.68 -30.59
C SER A 295 23.98 15.14 -31.07
N PRO A 296 23.68 13.84 -30.87
CA PRO A 296 22.37 13.31 -31.22
C PRO A 296 21.28 14.09 -30.47
N PRO A 297 20.12 14.34 -31.10
CA PRO A 297 19.03 15.10 -30.47
C PRO A 297 18.63 14.41 -29.15
N PRO A 298 18.30 15.19 -28.09
CA PRO A 298 17.82 14.64 -26.84
C PRO A 298 16.59 13.77 -27.13
N VAL A 299 16.67 12.50 -26.75
CA VAL A 299 15.58 11.53 -26.90
C VAL A 299 14.39 12.09 -26.12
N GLY A 300 13.29 12.38 -26.82
CA GLY A 300 12.11 12.99 -26.20
C GLY A 300 11.60 12.16 -25.02
N ILE A 301 11.27 12.84 -23.93
CA ILE A 301 10.89 12.33 -22.60
C ILE A 301 9.68 11.35 -22.63
N ASN A 302 8.95 11.30 -23.75
CA ASN A 302 7.73 10.51 -23.93
C ASN A 302 7.83 9.40 -25.00
N THR A 303 9.01 8.83 -25.23
CA THR A 303 9.09 7.63 -26.08
C THR A 303 8.45 6.44 -25.38
N ILE A 304 7.31 5.97 -25.90
CA ILE A 304 6.68 4.71 -25.51
C ILE A 304 7.76 3.60 -25.55
N PRO A 305 8.00 2.86 -24.45
CA PRO A 305 8.98 1.78 -24.44
C PRO A 305 8.71 0.77 -25.55
N SER A 306 9.77 0.28 -26.18
CA SER A 306 9.63 -0.85 -27.11
C SER A 306 9.15 -2.08 -26.34
N ALA A 307 8.34 -2.93 -26.99
CA ALA A 307 7.85 -4.16 -26.36
C ALA A 307 9.01 -5.06 -25.87
N VAL A 308 10.13 -5.07 -26.60
CA VAL A 308 11.35 -5.83 -26.24
C VAL A 308 11.99 -5.25 -24.98
N SER A 309 12.21 -3.94 -24.91
CA SER A 309 12.78 -3.31 -23.70
C SER A 309 11.89 -3.50 -22.47
N GLN A 310 10.56 -3.43 -22.64
CA GLN A 310 9.62 -3.66 -21.55
C GLN A 310 9.65 -5.12 -21.08
N GLN A 311 9.80 -6.08 -22.00
CA GLN A 311 9.97 -7.49 -21.66
C GLN A 311 11.29 -7.73 -20.89
N ASP A 312 12.39 -7.12 -21.32
CA ASP A 312 13.69 -7.20 -20.62
C ASP A 312 13.59 -6.61 -19.21
N TYR A 313 12.95 -5.44 -19.05
CA TYR A 313 12.68 -4.85 -17.75
C TYR A 313 11.84 -5.77 -16.87
N ASN A 314 10.72 -6.29 -17.38
CA ASN A 314 9.81 -7.14 -16.60
C ASN A 314 10.52 -8.41 -16.10
N ARG A 315 11.36 -9.01 -16.95
CA ARG A 315 12.18 -10.17 -16.58
C ARG A 315 13.17 -9.80 -15.47
N TRP A 316 13.98 -8.76 -15.68
CA TRP A 316 14.96 -8.32 -14.69
C TRP A 316 14.30 -7.93 -13.36
N ALA A 317 13.20 -7.17 -13.39
CA ALA A 317 12.48 -6.73 -12.21
C ALA A 317 11.90 -7.92 -11.42
N THR A 318 11.38 -8.93 -12.12
CA THR A 318 10.88 -10.18 -11.52
C THR A 318 12.00 -10.98 -10.87
N ASP A 319 13.10 -11.22 -11.61
CA ASP A 319 14.25 -11.97 -11.10
C ASP A 319 14.87 -11.26 -9.88
N THR A 320 15.00 -9.93 -9.94
CA THR A 320 15.46 -9.09 -8.83
C THR A 320 14.54 -9.20 -7.63
N ALA A 321 13.21 -9.12 -7.83
CA ALA A 321 12.25 -9.23 -6.74
C ALA A 321 12.31 -10.61 -6.05
N ILE A 322 12.46 -11.69 -6.83
CA ILE A 322 12.64 -13.05 -6.31
C ILE A 322 13.93 -13.15 -5.49
N MET A 323 15.06 -12.64 -6.00
CA MET A 323 16.33 -12.68 -5.26
C MET A 323 16.25 -11.91 -3.94
N LEU A 324 15.68 -10.70 -3.95
CA LEU A 324 15.53 -9.88 -2.75
C LEU A 324 14.58 -10.53 -1.73
N SER A 325 13.46 -11.12 -2.17
CA SER A 325 12.53 -11.78 -1.26
C SER A 325 13.12 -13.04 -0.63
N GLN A 326 13.85 -13.86 -1.39
CA GLN A 326 14.60 -15.02 -0.87
C GLN A 326 15.62 -14.61 0.19
N ALA A 327 16.33 -13.50 -0.03
CA ALA A 327 17.30 -12.98 0.94
C ALA A 327 16.64 -12.45 2.21
N VAL A 328 15.46 -11.82 2.10
CA VAL A 328 14.67 -11.40 3.26
C VAL A 328 14.24 -12.62 4.09
N ILE A 329 13.74 -13.67 3.44
CA ILE A 329 13.36 -14.93 4.10
C ILE A 329 14.58 -15.54 4.82
N ALA A 330 15.74 -15.58 4.15
CA ALA A 330 16.98 -16.11 4.74
C ALA A 330 17.43 -15.33 5.98
N ASN A 331 17.38 -14.00 5.91
CA ASN A 331 17.79 -13.12 7.00
C ASN A 331 16.84 -13.18 8.21
N ASN A 332 15.59 -13.58 7.99
CA ASN A 332 14.60 -13.79 9.05
C ASN A 332 14.57 -15.23 9.59
N ALA A 333 15.24 -16.18 8.93
CA ALA A 333 15.26 -17.57 9.38
C ALA A 333 15.92 -17.68 10.76
N PRO A 334 15.32 -18.42 11.72
CA PRO A 334 15.93 -18.63 13.03
C PRO A 334 17.26 -19.35 12.85
N THR A 335 18.36 -18.71 13.26
CA THR A 335 19.70 -19.32 13.25
C THR A 335 19.70 -20.53 14.17
N SER A 336 19.63 -21.73 13.60
CA SER A 336 19.54 -23.01 14.32
C SER A 336 20.84 -23.45 15.00
N ASN A 337 21.90 -22.63 14.98
CA ASN A 337 23.26 -23.08 15.29
C ASN A 337 23.80 -22.61 16.65
N SER A 338 22.95 -22.49 17.68
CA SER A 338 23.46 -22.32 19.06
C SER A 338 23.06 -23.52 19.92
N GLU A 339 23.82 -24.61 19.81
CA GLU A 339 23.80 -25.76 20.73
C GLU A 339 24.57 -25.49 22.03
N THR A 340 24.70 -24.23 22.46
CA THR A 340 25.34 -23.90 23.75
C THR A 340 24.27 -23.66 24.80
N PRO A 341 24.06 -24.58 25.77
CA PRO A 341 23.10 -24.41 26.85
C PRO A 341 23.66 -23.39 27.86
N THR A 342 23.41 -22.10 27.63
CA THR A 342 23.80 -21.05 28.57
C THR A 342 22.68 -20.04 28.75
N GLN A 343 22.07 -20.14 29.94
CA GLN A 343 21.24 -19.20 30.69
C GLN A 343 20.14 -18.37 29.97
N PRO A 344 18.98 -18.18 30.63
CA PRO A 344 17.85 -17.41 30.09
C PRO A 344 18.19 -15.91 30.02
N SER A 345 18.80 -15.47 28.92
CA SER A 345 18.93 -14.05 28.61
C SER A 345 17.58 -13.50 28.17
N LYS A 346 17.10 -12.47 28.86
CA LYS A 346 15.87 -11.71 28.54
C LYS A 346 15.80 -11.42 27.03
N ALA A 347 14.75 -11.93 26.38
CA ALA A 347 14.49 -11.69 24.96
C ALA A 347 14.40 -10.17 24.71
N ARG A 348 15.36 -9.61 23.97
CA ARG A 348 15.23 -8.25 23.41
C ARG A 348 14.19 -8.29 22.31
N SER A 349 13.08 -7.56 22.49
CA SER A 349 12.12 -7.30 21.42
C SER A 349 12.86 -6.61 20.26
N ARG A 350 12.76 -7.17 19.05
CA ARG A 350 13.24 -6.48 17.84
C ARG A 350 12.26 -5.35 17.55
N PRO A 351 12.74 -4.15 17.13
CA PRO A 351 11.85 -3.08 16.74
C PRO A 351 11.04 -3.49 15.49
N PRO A 352 9.76 -3.10 15.41
CA PRO A 352 8.90 -3.35 14.27
C PRO A 352 9.49 -2.79 12.98
N LYS A 353 9.26 -3.50 11.88
CA LYS A 353 9.72 -3.08 10.55
C LYS A 353 8.61 -2.31 9.84
N LYS A 354 8.87 -1.06 9.47
CA LYS A 354 8.02 -0.30 8.55
C LYS A 354 8.02 -1.01 7.19
N ILE A 355 6.85 -1.45 6.76
CA ILE A 355 6.63 -2.07 5.45
C ILE A 355 6.14 -0.96 4.53
N GLN A 356 7.03 -0.55 3.64
CA GLN A 356 6.73 0.40 2.60
C GLN A 356 6.81 -0.34 1.26
N ILE A 357 5.68 -0.82 0.77
CA ILE A 357 5.58 -1.36 -0.58
C ILE A 357 4.87 -0.32 -1.44
N ARG A 358 5.60 0.21 -2.41
CA ARG A 358 5.06 1.13 -3.39
C ARG A 358 5.16 0.53 -4.81
N SER A 359 4.11 0.77 -5.60
CA SER A 359 3.79 0.33 -6.97
C SER A 359 3.76 -1.18 -7.29
N GLY A 360 2.65 -1.82 -6.93
CA GLY A 360 1.72 -2.51 -7.85
C GLY A 360 2.16 -3.64 -8.80
N PHE A 361 3.42 -4.07 -8.83
CA PHE A 361 3.83 -5.25 -9.61
C PHE A 361 3.92 -6.48 -8.70
N SER A 362 2.78 -7.10 -8.43
CA SER A 362 2.76 -8.50 -7.97
C SER A 362 2.99 -9.39 -9.20
N PRO A 363 4.16 -10.05 -9.37
CA PRO A 363 4.22 -11.16 -10.30
C PRO A 363 3.23 -12.21 -9.80
N ASN A 364 2.31 -12.62 -10.68
CA ASN A 364 1.17 -13.50 -10.38
C ASN A 364 1.60 -14.96 -10.09
N ARG A 365 2.80 -15.17 -9.53
CA ARG A 365 3.35 -16.47 -9.14
C ARG A 365 3.49 -16.49 -7.63
N SER A 366 2.57 -17.20 -6.98
CA SER A 366 2.76 -17.64 -5.61
C SER A 366 4.09 -18.39 -5.50
N PRO A 367 4.98 -18.04 -4.55
CA PRO A 367 6.22 -18.76 -4.35
C PRO A 367 5.90 -20.23 -4.08
N SER A 368 6.63 -21.15 -4.72
CA SER A 368 6.46 -22.58 -4.49
C SER A 368 6.72 -22.87 -3.00
N PRO A 369 5.78 -23.52 -2.28
CA PRO A 369 5.93 -23.81 -0.86
C PRO A 369 7.03 -24.84 -0.69
N GLY A 370 8.22 -24.41 -0.26
CA GLY A 370 9.36 -25.30 -0.02
C GLY A 370 10.75 -24.71 -0.31
N GLY A 371 10.86 -23.49 -0.84
CA GLY A 371 12.17 -22.85 -1.00
C GLY A 371 12.77 -22.42 0.33
N THR A 372 13.94 -22.94 0.71
CA THR A 372 14.75 -22.33 1.78
C THR A 372 15.22 -20.97 1.31
N GLY A 373 14.97 -19.91 2.09
CA GLY A 373 15.51 -18.58 1.78
C GLY A 373 17.03 -18.64 1.63
N GLN A 374 17.58 -17.86 0.70
CA GLN A 374 19.02 -17.75 0.47
C GLN A 374 19.46 -16.28 0.49
N LEU A 375 20.50 -15.96 1.28
CA LEU A 375 21.13 -14.64 1.27
C LEU A 375 21.76 -14.34 -0.10
N LEU A 376 21.87 -13.06 -0.46
CA LEU A 376 22.45 -12.66 -1.74
C LEU A 376 23.95 -12.98 -1.76
N THR A 377 24.34 -13.82 -2.71
CA THR A 377 25.76 -14.07 -3.05
C THR A 377 26.19 -13.33 -4.33
N THR A 378 25.24 -12.67 -5.01
CA THR A 378 25.46 -11.91 -6.24
C THR A 378 24.53 -10.70 -6.28
N PHE A 379 24.93 -9.65 -7.00
CA PHE A 379 24.09 -8.47 -7.23
C PHE A 379 23.15 -8.71 -8.44
N PRO A 380 21.90 -8.25 -8.40
CA PRO A 380 20.96 -8.36 -9.52
C PRO A 380 21.31 -7.35 -10.65
N TYR A 381 22.39 -7.62 -11.37
CA TYR A 381 22.88 -6.80 -12.48
C TYR A 381 21.86 -6.65 -13.61
N LEU A 382 21.91 -5.51 -14.31
CA LEU A 382 21.12 -5.30 -15.52
C LEU A 382 21.54 -6.33 -16.61
N PRO A 383 20.58 -6.81 -17.43
CA PRO A 383 20.89 -7.59 -18.62
C PRO A 383 21.87 -6.86 -19.53
N THR A 384 22.84 -7.59 -20.09
CA THR A 384 23.82 -7.06 -21.03
C THR A 384 23.19 -6.51 -22.31
N THR A 385 22.00 -7.01 -22.67
CA THR A 385 21.19 -6.49 -23.80
C THR A 385 20.72 -5.06 -23.56
N SER A 386 20.61 -4.63 -22.30
CA SER A 386 20.16 -3.30 -21.91
C SER A 386 21.31 -2.33 -21.61
N THR A 387 22.53 -2.82 -21.40
CA THR A 387 23.72 -2.01 -21.07
C THR A 387 24.52 -1.55 -22.31
N THR A 388 23.81 -1.02 -23.31
CA THR A 388 24.33 -0.74 -24.66
C THR A 388 24.66 0.73 -24.94
N CYS A 389 24.61 1.63 -23.94
CA CYS A 389 25.04 3.03 -24.10
C CYS A 389 26.45 3.13 -24.74
N PRO A 390 26.59 3.81 -25.88
CA PRO A 390 27.86 3.87 -26.63
C PRO A 390 28.74 5.06 -26.25
N LEU A 391 28.32 5.90 -25.29
CA LEU A 391 29.04 7.12 -24.94
C LEU A 391 30.43 6.77 -24.35
N PRO A 392 31.53 7.35 -24.87
CA PRO A 392 32.87 7.06 -24.37
C PRO A 392 33.04 7.29 -22.88
N SER A 393 32.41 8.34 -22.33
CA SER A 393 32.41 8.64 -20.89
C SER A 393 31.76 7.55 -20.03
N CYS A 394 30.91 6.72 -20.61
CA CYS A 394 30.22 5.63 -19.93
C CYS A 394 31.02 4.33 -19.91
N LEU A 395 32.05 4.19 -20.76
CA LEU A 395 32.81 2.94 -20.89
C LEU A 395 33.53 2.56 -19.59
N HIS A 396 34.04 3.54 -18.84
CA HIS A 396 34.73 3.30 -17.59
C HIS A 396 33.84 2.56 -16.58
N PHE A 397 32.62 3.07 -16.34
CA PHE A 397 31.63 2.45 -15.43
C PHE A 397 31.20 1.04 -15.86
N LYS A 398 31.22 0.75 -17.17
CA LYS A 398 30.87 -0.58 -17.71
C LYS A 398 31.99 -1.58 -17.61
N SER A 399 33.23 -1.11 -17.72
CA SER A 399 34.43 -1.96 -17.76
C SER A 399 34.84 -2.49 -16.39
N ASP A 400 34.41 -1.86 -15.29
CA ASP A 400 34.74 -2.30 -13.95
C ASP A 400 34.00 -3.61 -13.59
N PRO A 401 34.70 -4.74 -13.44
CA PRO A 401 34.07 -6.00 -13.06
C PRO A 401 33.56 -6.01 -11.61
N ALA A 402 34.06 -5.11 -10.75
CA ALA A 402 33.67 -4.97 -9.36
C ALA A 402 32.46 -4.04 -9.16
N GLY A 403 32.26 -3.06 -10.04
CA GLY A 403 31.15 -2.11 -10.01
C GLY A 403 29.84 -2.61 -10.63
N LEU A 404 28.95 -1.67 -10.93
CA LEU A 404 27.58 -1.92 -11.42
C LEU A 404 27.49 -2.44 -12.87
N ARG A 405 28.56 -2.32 -13.66
CA ARG A 405 28.62 -2.74 -15.08
C ARG A 405 27.57 -2.06 -15.98
N ALA A 406 27.07 -0.92 -15.53
CA ALA A 406 26.08 -0.10 -16.21
C ALA A 406 26.39 1.37 -15.91
N CYS A 407 26.11 2.25 -16.87
CA CYS A 407 26.18 3.68 -16.64
C CYS A 407 24.78 4.25 -16.32
N LYS A 408 24.72 5.52 -15.90
CA LYS A 408 23.47 6.25 -15.67
C LYS A 408 22.47 6.09 -16.83
N HIS A 409 22.91 6.25 -18.07
CA HIS A 409 22.05 6.16 -19.25
C HIS A 409 21.47 4.75 -19.47
N ASP A 410 22.19 3.69 -19.12
CA ASP A 410 21.66 2.31 -19.24
C ASP A 410 20.59 2.07 -18.18
N ILE A 411 20.82 2.54 -16.95
CA ILE A 411 19.88 2.41 -15.83
C ILE A 411 18.64 3.23 -16.09
N GLU A 412 18.77 4.49 -16.48
CA GLU A 412 17.63 5.34 -16.85
C GLU A 412 16.81 4.69 -17.98
N ARG A 413 17.47 4.22 -19.05
CA ARG A 413 16.79 3.54 -20.16
C ARG A 413 16.03 2.30 -19.69
N MET A 414 16.65 1.49 -18.83
CA MET A 414 16.01 0.30 -18.26
C MET A 414 14.81 0.68 -17.39
N LEU A 415 14.96 1.66 -16.52
CA LEU A 415 13.90 2.14 -15.64
C LEU A 415 12.74 2.77 -16.42
N ARG A 416 13.02 3.53 -17.50
CA ARG A 416 12.00 4.05 -18.44
C ARG A 416 11.24 2.93 -19.13
N ALA A 417 11.89 1.80 -19.40
CA ALA A 417 11.24 0.65 -20.01
C ALA A 417 10.14 0.01 -19.13
N SER A 418 10.08 0.34 -17.83
CA SER A 418 8.98 -0.04 -16.94
C SER A 418 7.61 0.50 -17.40
N GLY A 419 7.58 1.65 -18.07
CA GLY A 419 6.36 2.41 -18.32
C GLY A 419 5.79 3.11 -17.07
N LEU A 420 6.45 3.00 -15.91
CA LEU A 420 6.09 3.68 -14.66
C LEU A 420 7.01 4.84 -14.30
N TYR A 421 7.98 5.16 -15.18
CA TYR A 421 9.02 6.14 -14.90
C TYR A 421 8.44 7.55 -14.68
N ASN A 422 8.45 7.97 -13.42
CA ASN A 422 8.11 9.31 -12.95
C ASN A 422 8.80 9.55 -11.60
N TYR A 423 8.78 10.79 -11.11
CA TYR A 423 9.38 11.19 -9.84
C TYR A 423 8.98 10.27 -8.67
N GLU A 424 7.68 10.05 -8.47
CA GLU A 424 7.19 9.25 -7.34
C GLU A 424 7.62 7.80 -7.41
N TRP A 425 7.69 7.23 -8.60
CA TRP A 425 8.16 5.86 -8.81
C TRP A 425 9.69 5.75 -8.63
N LEU A 426 10.46 6.73 -9.10
CA LEU A 426 11.93 6.75 -8.91
C LEU A 426 12.32 6.84 -7.43
N ARG A 427 11.56 7.57 -6.61
CA ARG A 427 11.77 7.58 -5.14
C ARG A 427 11.65 6.19 -4.54
N GLN A 428 10.79 5.33 -5.09
CA GLN A 428 10.58 3.95 -4.63
C GLN A 428 11.76 3.08 -5.01
N GLU A 429 12.21 3.19 -6.25
CA GLU A 429 13.40 2.50 -6.71
C GLU A 429 14.64 2.96 -5.91
N ARG A 430 14.78 4.25 -5.61
CA ARG A 430 15.86 4.75 -4.74
C ARG A 430 15.91 4.01 -3.41
N ILE A 431 14.77 3.87 -2.71
CA ILE A 431 14.68 3.13 -1.44
C ILE A 431 15.03 1.65 -1.63
N ARG A 432 14.57 1.03 -2.72
CA ARG A 432 14.85 -0.37 -3.05
C ARG A 432 16.36 -0.64 -3.09
N TRP A 433 17.14 0.30 -3.60
CA TRP A 433 18.60 0.20 -3.81
C TRP A 433 19.45 0.73 -2.65
N HIS A 434 18.85 1.09 -1.50
CA HIS A 434 19.60 1.63 -0.35
C HIS A 434 20.71 0.67 0.15
N PRO A 435 21.96 1.13 0.33
CA PRO A 435 23.11 0.26 0.65
C PRO A 435 22.94 -0.51 1.97
N ASP A 436 22.31 0.08 2.99
CA ASP A 436 22.06 -0.61 4.27
C ASP A 436 21.19 -1.86 4.13
N ARG A 437 20.28 -1.87 3.15
CA ARG A 437 19.43 -3.03 2.88
C ARG A 437 20.31 -4.21 2.44
N PHE A 438 21.25 -3.95 1.53
CA PHE A 438 22.19 -4.96 1.05
C PHE A 438 23.18 -5.39 2.12
N GLY A 439 23.51 -4.53 3.09
CA GLY A 439 24.29 -4.92 4.27
C GLY A 439 23.65 -6.04 5.10
N ARG A 440 22.32 -6.17 5.07
CA ARG A 440 21.56 -7.22 5.78
C ARG A 440 21.22 -8.41 4.88
N LEU A 441 20.92 -8.15 3.61
CA LEU A 441 20.46 -9.18 2.67
C LEU A 441 21.58 -10.01 2.05
N CYS A 442 22.83 -9.53 2.09
CA CYS A 442 23.95 -10.24 1.50
C CYS A 442 24.58 -11.25 2.46
N ASP A 443 25.03 -12.36 1.88
CA ASP A 443 25.93 -13.30 2.52
C ASP A 443 27.21 -12.58 2.98
N GLU A 444 27.82 -13.05 4.07
CA GLU A 444 28.99 -12.41 4.66
C GLU A 444 30.14 -12.23 3.67
N SER A 445 30.38 -13.23 2.82
CA SER A 445 31.44 -13.17 1.79
C SER A 445 31.17 -12.14 0.70
N PHE A 446 29.90 -11.79 0.47
CA PHE A 446 29.47 -10.85 -0.57
C PHE A 446 29.08 -9.48 0.00
N ARG A 447 28.88 -9.35 1.32
CA ARG A 447 28.24 -8.20 1.96
C ARG A 447 28.84 -6.85 1.61
N GLU A 448 30.16 -6.72 1.72
CA GLU A 448 30.83 -5.45 1.46
C GLU A 448 30.79 -5.07 -0.03
N ARG A 449 30.91 -6.07 -0.91
CA ARG A 449 30.77 -5.86 -2.35
C ARG A 449 29.34 -5.52 -2.75
N GLY A 450 28.36 -6.24 -2.23
CA GLY A 450 26.94 -6.00 -2.47
C GLY A 450 26.51 -4.61 -2.00
N ARG A 451 26.97 -4.17 -0.82
CA ARG A 451 26.74 -2.82 -0.30
C ARG A 451 27.31 -1.76 -1.24
N ARG A 452 28.57 -1.92 -1.69
CA ARG A 452 29.22 -0.97 -2.61
C ARG A 452 28.49 -0.85 -3.96
N VAL A 453 28.11 -1.97 -4.56
CA VAL A 453 27.40 -1.96 -5.85
C VAL A 453 25.98 -1.39 -5.70
N ALA A 454 25.31 -1.66 -4.57
CA ALA A 454 24.03 -1.04 -4.25
C ALA A 454 24.16 0.48 -4.06
N GLU A 455 25.23 0.96 -3.44
CA GLU A 455 25.52 2.39 -3.28
C GLU A 455 25.71 3.08 -4.64
N GLU A 456 26.38 2.46 -5.60
CA GLU A 456 26.50 2.98 -6.97
C GLU A 456 25.12 3.09 -7.65
N MET A 457 24.31 2.03 -7.56
CA MET A 457 22.94 2.03 -8.09
C MET A 457 22.09 3.11 -7.42
N PHE A 458 22.17 3.22 -6.10
CA PHE A 458 21.47 4.23 -5.31
C PHE A 458 21.80 5.65 -5.77
N LYS A 459 23.10 5.98 -5.92
CA LYS A 459 23.55 7.30 -6.38
C LYS A 459 23.01 7.65 -7.76
N ILE A 460 22.97 6.67 -8.67
CA ILE A 460 22.42 6.87 -10.01
C ILE A 460 20.92 7.15 -9.93
N VAL A 461 20.17 6.33 -9.20
CA VAL A 461 18.71 6.51 -9.06
C VAL A 461 18.38 7.80 -8.31
N ASP A 462 19.16 8.18 -7.30
CA ASP A 462 19.05 9.46 -6.57
C ASP A 462 19.24 10.66 -7.51
N GLY A 463 20.25 10.62 -8.39
CA GLY A 463 20.42 11.65 -9.42
C GLY A 463 19.24 11.72 -10.40
N LEU A 464 18.67 10.57 -10.79
CA LEU A 464 17.47 10.53 -11.64
C LEU A 464 16.22 11.07 -10.92
N VAL A 465 16.10 10.90 -9.60
CA VAL A 465 15.04 11.52 -8.79
C VAL A 465 15.16 13.04 -8.84
N GLY A 466 16.36 13.58 -8.64
CA GLY A 466 16.60 15.03 -8.71
C GLY A 466 16.26 15.62 -10.08
N GLU A 467 16.66 14.95 -11.16
CA GLU A 467 16.32 15.39 -12.52
C GLU A 467 14.81 15.34 -12.79
N ALA A 468 14.12 14.28 -12.33
CA ALA A 468 12.66 14.19 -12.46
C ALA A 468 11.91 15.22 -11.59
N GLU A 469 12.52 15.71 -10.51
CA GLU A 469 12.00 16.78 -9.66
C GLU A 469 12.14 18.15 -10.36
N GLU A 470 13.32 18.44 -10.90
CA GLU A 470 13.58 19.65 -11.69
C GLU A 470 12.65 19.73 -12.92
N GLU A 471 12.45 18.61 -13.63
CA GLU A 471 11.51 18.52 -14.76
C GLU A 471 10.05 18.73 -14.37
N ARG A 472 9.67 18.45 -13.11
CA ARG A 472 8.30 18.61 -12.63
C ARG A 472 8.00 20.05 -12.22
N ASP A 473 9.00 20.74 -11.70
CA ASP A 473 8.85 22.08 -11.14
C ASP A 473 9.13 23.20 -12.17
N GLY A 474 9.74 22.88 -13.32
CA GLY A 474 9.95 23.79 -14.47
C GLY A 474 8.85 23.73 -15.51
#